data_AF-A0A966P3X2-F1
#
_entry.id   AF-A0A966P3X2-F1
#
_cell.length_a   1.000
_cell.length_b   1.000
_cell.length_c   1.000
_cell.angle_alpha   90.00
_cell.angle_beta   90.00
_cell.angle_gamma   90.00
#
_symmetry.space_group_name_H-M   'P 1'
#
loop_
_entity.id
_entity.type
_entity.pdbx_description
1 polymer ?
#
loop_
_entity_poly.entity_id
_entity_poly.type
_entity_poly.pdbx_seq_one_letter_code
_entity_poly.pdbx_strand_id
1 'polypeptide(L)'
;MQPSLADQQSPSAPAGSSDQQSTSAQPAQSGEPSLDDQQAPGQEPWPLWEVFVRHRQGLEHKHCGSLHATDARQALNMARDVYTRRQEAVSIWVVPSNAITASHAEDRSSFFDPMADKVYRHPSFYRLPDAVDHM
;
A
#
# COMPACT_ATOMS: atom_id res chain seq x y z
N MET A 1 75.03 7.36 65.97
CA MET A 1 74.79 6.82 64.61
C MET A 1 74.05 7.90 63.83
N GLN A 2 74.65 8.36 62.74
CA GLN A 2 74.31 9.59 62.04
C GLN A 2 73.12 9.39 61.07
N PRO A 3 72.30 10.42 60.81
CA PRO A 3 71.27 10.42 59.77
C PRO A 3 71.88 10.73 58.38
N SER A 4 71.47 9.95 57.39
CA SER A 4 71.80 9.99 55.96
C SER A 4 70.46 10.22 55.23
N LEU A 5 70.28 10.94 54.11
CA LEU A 5 71.15 11.34 53.03
C LEU A 5 70.39 12.42 52.22
N ALA A 6 71.11 13.43 51.74
CA ALA A 6 70.95 14.22 50.51
C ALA A 6 69.55 14.67 50.03
N ASP A 7 69.27 15.95 50.26
CA ASP A 7 69.29 17.01 49.23
C ASP A 7 69.35 16.62 47.74
N GLN A 8 68.50 17.31 46.99
CA GLN A 8 68.77 17.92 45.67
C GLN A 8 68.71 17.05 44.39
N GLN A 9 67.70 17.40 43.59
CA GLN A 9 67.81 17.75 42.17
C GLN A 9 68.62 16.83 41.25
N SER A 10 67.89 16.07 40.43
CA SER A 10 68.39 15.59 39.14
C SER A 10 67.87 16.47 37.99
N PRO A 11 68.75 16.91 37.08
CA PRO A 11 68.45 17.76 35.94
C PRO A 11 68.26 17.00 34.61
N SER A 12 67.81 17.78 33.62
CA SER A 12 67.57 17.53 32.21
C SER A 12 68.66 16.82 31.40
N ALA A 13 68.26 16.06 30.39
CA ALA A 13 68.85 16.11 29.04
C ALA A 13 67.86 15.67 27.95
N PRO A 14 67.93 16.24 26.73
CA PRO A 14 66.87 16.19 25.72
C PRO A 14 67.20 15.27 24.53
N ALA A 15 66.19 14.81 23.81
CA ALA A 15 66.36 14.32 22.44
C ALA A 15 65.05 14.51 21.66
N GLY A 16 65.18 14.99 20.42
CA GLY A 16 64.18 14.76 19.39
C GLY A 16 63.21 15.91 19.16
N SER A 17 63.70 16.87 18.39
CA SER A 17 62.96 17.89 17.66
C SER A 17 61.88 17.32 16.74
N SER A 18 60.85 18.15 16.53
CA SER A 18 60.04 18.24 15.31
C SER A 18 58.93 17.20 15.14
N ASP A 19 57.71 17.57 15.47
CA ASP A 19 56.74 17.88 14.42
C ASP A 19 55.66 18.83 14.95
N GLN A 20 55.52 19.95 14.24
CA GLN A 20 54.60 21.03 14.53
C GLN A 20 53.22 20.73 13.92
N GLN A 21 52.18 21.19 14.64
CA GLN A 21 50.97 21.80 14.08
C GLN A 21 50.10 20.95 13.14
N SER A 22 48.89 20.60 13.60
CA SER A 22 47.69 21.38 13.29
C SER A 22 46.41 20.59 13.53
N THR A 23 45.50 21.28 14.19
CA THR A 23 44.05 21.06 14.18
C THR A 23 43.48 20.88 12.76
N SER A 24 42.55 19.93 12.60
CA SER A 24 41.41 19.96 11.66
C SER A 24 40.70 18.60 11.77
N ALA A 25 39.56 18.53 12.45
CA ALA A 25 38.25 18.53 11.79
C ALA A 25 38.23 17.56 10.60
N GLN A 26 37.72 16.35 10.85
CA GLN A 26 37.43 15.36 9.81
C GLN A 26 36.49 15.99 8.77
N PRO A 27 36.81 15.91 7.47
CA PRO A 27 35.91 16.38 6.43
C PRO A 27 34.70 15.44 6.36
N ALA A 28 33.53 16.08 6.37
CA ALA A 28 32.26 15.48 6.02
C ALA A 28 32.42 14.68 4.73
N GLN A 29 32.01 13.41 4.79
CA GLN A 29 31.96 12.54 3.64
C GLN A 29 31.03 13.17 2.60
N SER A 30 31.61 13.33 1.42
CA SER A 30 31.04 13.81 0.18
C SER A 30 29.60 13.35 0.00
N GLY A 31 28.73 14.33 -0.26
CA GLY A 31 27.38 14.07 -0.72
C GLY A 31 27.41 13.22 -1.97
N GLU A 32 26.86 12.02 -1.85
CA GLU A 32 26.45 11.23 -2.99
C GLU A 32 25.25 11.92 -3.64
N PRO A 33 25.18 11.96 -4.97
CA PRO A 33 24.14 12.69 -5.67
C PRO A 33 22.81 12.00 -5.38
N SER A 34 21.91 12.73 -4.74
CA SER A 34 20.48 12.41 -4.72
C SER A 34 19.99 12.56 -6.16
N LEU A 35 20.16 11.49 -6.94
CA LEU A 35 19.55 11.41 -8.26
C LEU A 35 18.06 11.23 -8.02
N ASP A 36 17.30 12.24 -8.43
CA ASP A 36 15.85 12.21 -8.60
C ASP A 36 15.33 10.83 -9.01
N ASP A 37 14.94 10.00 -8.04
CA ASP A 37 13.97 8.96 -8.29
C ASP A 37 12.60 9.63 -8.12
N GLN A 38 12.17 10.28 -9.19
CA GLN A 38 10.77 10.59 -9.40
C GLN A 38 10.02 9.25 -9.42
N GLN A 39 9.69 8.73 -8.24
CA GLN A 39 8.77 7.62 -8.10
C GLN A 39 7.42 8.07 -8.66
N ALA A 40 7.18 7.67 -9.92
CA ALA A 40 5.86 7.61 -10.48
C ALA A 40 4.94 6.87 -9.50
N PRO A 41 3.67 7.27 -9.33
CA PRO A 41 2.85 6.76 -8.26
C PRO A 41 2.66 5.24 -8.39
N GLY A 42 3.20 4.50 -7.41
CA GLY A 42 2.59 3.30 -6.87
C GLY A 42 2.70 2.00 -7.67
N GLN A 43 3.90 1.59 -8.07
CA GLN A 43 4.17 0.16 -8.33
C GLN A 43 4.92 -0.40 -7.11
N GLU A 44 4.18 -0.71 -6.04
CA GLU A 44 4.70 -1.59 -4.99
C GLU A 44 5.27 -2.85 -5.67
N PRO A 45 6.44 -3.37 -5.28
CA PRO A 45 7.03 -4.53 -5.94
C PRO A 45 6.14 -5.77 -5.88
N TRP A 46 5.17 -5.78 -4.96
CA TRP A 46 4.19 -6.84 -4.76
C TRP A 46 2.81 -6.22 -4.53
N PRO A 47 2.09 -5.78 -5.59
CA PRO A 47 0.77 -5.19 -5.42
C PRO A 47 -0.24 -6.22 -4.88
N LEU A 48 -1.27 -5.73 -4.18
CA LEU A 48 -2.38 -6.53 -3.66
C LEU A 48 -3.40 -6.83 -4.77
N TRP A 49 -3.90 -8.08 -4.79
CA TRP A 49 -4.89 -8.59 -5.71
C TRP A 49 -6.05 -9.21 -4.95
N GLU A 50 -7.28 -8.92 -5.36
CA GLU A 50 -8.47 -9.63 -4.92
C GLU A 50 -8.78 -10.81 -5.84
N VAL A 51 -9.14 -11.95 -5.26
CA VAL A 51 -9.36 -13.22 -5.97
C VAL A 51 -10.82 -13.62 -5.91
N PHE A 52 -11.39 -13.90 -7.08
CA PHE A 52 -12.75 -14.40 -7.20
C PHE A 52 -12.77 -15.76 -7.89
N VAL A 53 -13.44 -16.73 -7.28
CA VAL A 53 -13.49 -18.11 -7.76
C VAL A 53 -14.93 -18.52 -8.05
N ARG A 54 -15.12 -19.18 -9.20
CA ARG A 54 -16.37 -19.87 -9.54
C ARG A 54 -16.14 -21.38 -9.55
N HIS A 55 -16.88 -22.07 -8.69
CA HIS A 55 -16.89 -23.54 -8.64
C HIS A 55 -17.70 -24.14 -9.78
N ARG A 56 -17.49 -25.43 -10.07
CA ARG A 56 -18.15 -26.14 -11.18
C ARG A 56 -19.69 -26.09 -11.13
N GLN A 57 -20.27 -26.11 -9.93
CA GLN A 57 -21.72 -26.04 -9.72
C GLN A 57 -22.21 -24.60 -9.44
N GLY A 58 -21.31 -23.62 -9.42
CA GLY A 58 -21.63 -22.22 -9.13
C GLY A 58 -21.89 -21.41 -10.41
N LEU A 59 -22.88 -20.52 -10.35
CA LEU A 59 -23.17 -19.58 -11.45
C LEU A 59 -22.28 -18.34 -11.39
N GLU A 60 -21.90 -17.91 -10.18
CA GLU A 60 -21.23 -16.64 -9.91
C GLU A 60 -19.81 -16.82 -9.37
N HIS A 61 -18.95 -15.86 -9.67
CA HIS A 61 -17.64 -15.74 -9.04
C HIS A 61 -17.79 -15.13 -7.65
N LYS A 62 -17.28 -15.81 -6.63
CA LYS A 62 -17.32 -15.34 -5.24
C LYS A 62 -15.93 -14.89 -4.83
N HIS A 63 -15.85 -13.75 -4.14
CA HIS A 63 -14.61 -13.31 -3.54
C HIS A 63 -14.16 -14.32 -2.48
N CYS A 64 -12.93 -14.84 -2.59
CA CYS A 64 -12.39 -15.84 -1.67
C CYS A 64 -11.19 -15.35 -0.85
N GLY A 65 -10.67 -14.17 -1.16
CA GLY A 65 -9.58 -13.54 -0.42
C GLY A 65 -8.61 -12.79 -1.33
N SER A 66 -7.53 -12.32 -0.72
CA SER A 66 -6.53 -11.49 -1.37
C SER A 66 -5.13 -12.10 -1.29
N LEU A 67 -4.26 -11.74 -2.25
CA LEU A 67 -2.86 -12.15 -2.29
C LEU A 67 -1.99 -11.04 -2.90
N HIS A 68 -0.68 -11.09 -2.62
CA HIS A 68 0.29 -10.20 -3.27
C HIS A 68 1.00 -10.95 -4.40
N ALA A 69 1.18 -10.31 -5.55
CA ALA A 69 1.86 -10.87 -6.71
C ALA A 69 2.37 -9.76 -7.63
N THR A 70 3.50 -9.99 -8.31
CA THR A 70 4.15 -9.01 -9.20
C THR A 70 3.33 -8.69 -10.44
N ASP A 71 2.55 -9.65 -10.94
CA ASP A 71 1.73 -9.51 -12.15
C ASP A 71 0.50 -10.43 -12.11
N ALA A 72 -0.44 -10.21 -13.04
CA ALA A 72 -1.69 -10.96 -13.11
C ALA A 72 -1.51 -12.46 -13.37
N ARG A 73 -0.47 -12.87 -14.11
CA ARG A 73 -0.19 -14.29 -14.40
C ARG A 73 0.32 -14.99 -13.15
N GLN A 74 1.24 -14.35 -12.42
CA GLN A 74 1.70 -14.84 -11.13
C GLN A 74 0.54 -14.92 -10.13
N ALA A 75 -0.30 -13.88 -10.06
CA ALA A 75 -1.49 -13.87 -9.22
C ALA A 75 -2.43 -15.04 -9.52
N LEU A 76 -2.70 -15.35 -10.79
CA LEU A 76 -3.53 -16.49 -11.19
C LEU A 76 -2.95 -17.84 -10.73
N ASN A 77 -1.64 -18.04 -10.91
CA ASN A 77 -0.98 -19.28 -10.50
C ASN A 77 -1.04 -19.45 -8.98
N MET A 78 -0.73 -18.40 -8.22
CA MET A 78 -0.81 -18.42 -6.76
C MET A 78 -2.26 -18.63 -6.28
N ALA A 79 -3.23 -17.95 -6.88
CA ALA A 79 -4.65 -18.11 -6.57
C ALA A 79 -5.12 -19.54 -6.79
N ARG A 80 -4.69 -20.17 -7.90
CA ARG A 80 -4.99 -21.57 -8.18
C ARG A 80 -4.47 -22.48 -7.06
N ASP A 81 -3.22 -22.33 -6.68
CA ASP A 81 -2.60 -23.25 -5.73
C ASP A 81 -3.13 -23.05 -4.30
N VAL A 82 -3.41 -21.81 -3.91
CA VAL A 82 -3.92 -21.47 -2.57
C VAL A 82 -5.40 -21.81 -2.41
N TYR A 83 -6.25 -21.40 -3.36
CA TYR A 83 -7.71 -21.44 -3.20
C TYR A 83 -8.38 -22.64 -3.89
N THR A 84 -7.68 -23.38 -4.75
CA THR A 84 -8.33 -24.42 -5.60
C THR A 84 -7.80 -25.84 -5.38
N ARG A 85 -7.41 -26.18 -4.15
CA ARG A 85 -6.73 -27.44 -3.74
C ARG A 85 -7.30 -28.78 -4.26
N ARG A 86 -8.52 -28.83 -4.84
CA ARG A 86 -9.13 -30.03 -5.47
C ARG A 86 -9.57 -29.85 -6.92
N GLN A 87 -9.13 -28.79 -7.59
CA GLN A 87 -9.53 -28.46 -8.97
C GLN A 87 -11.06 -28.36 -9.19
N GLU A 88 -11.84 -28.15 -8.13
CA GLU A 88 -13.29 -27.93 -8.24
C GLU A 88 -13.64 -26.51 -8.74
N ALA A 89 -12.64 -25.62 -8.79
CA ALA A 89 -12.74 -24.31 -9.39
C ALA A 89 -12.62 -24.40 -10.91
N VAL A 90 -13.61 -23.85 -11.62
CA VAL A 90 -13.65 -23.86 -13.09
C VAL A 90 -13.16 -22.54 -13.68
N SER A 91 -13.24 -21.45 -12.91
CA SER A 91 -12.80 -20.13 -13.35
C SER A 91 -12.29 -19.32 -12.17
N ILE A 92 -11.17 -18.62 -12.38
CA ILE A 92 -10.54 -17.73 -11.42
C ILE A 92 -10.40 -16.37 -12.08
N TRP A 93 -10.84 -15.33 -11.38
CA TRP A 93 -10.55 -13.94 -11.71
C TRP A 93 -9.61 -13.37 -10.66
N VAL A 94 -8.64 -12.60 -11.12
CA VAL A 94 -7.77 -11.80 -10.27
C VAL A 94 -7.90 -10.35 -10.72
N VAL A 95 -8.06 -9.44 -9.76
CA VAL A 95 -8.23 -8.02 -10.02
C VAL A 95 -7.29 -7.26 -9.09
N PRO A 96 -6.49 -6.30 -9.61
CA PRO A 96 -5.70 -5.43 -8.75
C PRO A 96 -6.62 -4.72 -7.75
N SER A 97 -6.27 -4.69 -6.47
CA SER A 97 -7.14 -4.06 -5.46
C SER A 97 -7.37 -2.57 -5.74
N ASN A 98 -6.41 -1.89 -6.39
CA ASN A 98 -6.54 -0.49 -6.81
C ASN A 98 -7.53 -0.25 -7.97
N ALA A 99 -7.96 -1.30 -8.67
CA ALA A 99 -8.95 -1.22 -9.74
C ALA A 99 -10.39 -1.41 -9.21
N ILE A 100 -10.56 -1.69 -7.92
CA ILE A 100 -11.88 -1.89 -7.31
C ILE A 100 -12.32 -0.60 -6.63
N THR A 101 -13.49 -0.09 -7.03
CA THR A 101 -14.16 1.02 -6.36
C THR A 101 -15.32 0.47 -5.52
N ALA A 102 -15.31 0.75 -4.22
CA ALA A 102 -16.38 0.38 -3.30
C ALA A 102 -17.27 1.58 -2.98
N SER A 103 -18.58 1.35 -2.81
CA SER A 103 -19.51 2.34 -2.26
C SER A 103 -19.24 2.57 -0.77
N HIS A 104 -19.47 3.78 -0.28
CA HIS A 104 -19.39 4.05 1.16
C HIS A 104 -20.65 3.52 1.87
N ALA A 105 -20.52 3.14 3.14
CA ALA A 105 -21.66 2.68 3.94
C ALA A 105 -22.75 3.76 4.09
N GLU A 106 -22.35 5.04 4.08
CA GLU A 106 -23.23 6.20 4.17
C GLU A 106 -24.12 6.38 2.93
N ASP A 107 -23.65 5.97 1.75
CA ASP A 107 -24.39 6.10 0.49
C ASP A 107 -25.51 5.05 0.34
N ARG A 108 -25.66 4.16 1.33
CA ARG A 108 -26.58 3.01 1.26
C ARG A 108 -28.02 3.45 0.97
N SER A 109 -28.50 4.50 1.63
CA SER A 109 -29.87 4.99 1.45
C SER A 109 -30.10 5.48 0.03
N SER A 110 -29.15 6.23 -0.53
CA SER A 110 -29.24 6.76 -1.90
C SER A 110 -29.21 5.66 -2.97
N PHE A 111 -28.36 4.64 -2.80
CA PHE A 111 -28.17 3.59 -3.80
C PHE A 111 -29.20 2.46 -3.73
N PHE A 112 -29.71 2.13 -2.54
CA PHE A 112 -30.46 0.89 -2.33
C PHE A 112 -31.85 1.10 -1.72
N ASP A 113 -32.21 2.29 -1.24
CA ASP A 113 -33.56 2.50 -0.75
C ASP A 113 -34.55 2.39 -1.93
N PRO A 114 -35.57 1.53 -1.83
CA PRO A 114 -36.58 1.42 -2.87
C PRO A 114 -37.30 2.76 -3.02
N MET A 115 -37.73 3.10 -4.24
CA MET A 115 -38.59 4.28 -4.50
C MET A 115 -40.01 4.09 -3.95
N ALA A 116 -40.17 3.47 -2.78
CA ALA A 116 -41.44 3.12 -2.14
C ALA A 116 -42.29 4.36 -1.82
N ASP A 117 -41.66 5.49 -1.51
CA ASP A 117 -42.34 6.76 -1.22
C ASP A 117 -42.71 7.58 -2.46
N LYS A 118 -42.32 7.13 -3.67
CA LYS A 118 -42.80 7.78 -4.89
C LYS A 118 -44.21 7.29 -5.18
N VAL A 119 -45.20 8.12 -4.85
CA VAL A 119 -46.60 7.93 -5.24
C VAL A 119 -46.66 7.64 -6.75
N TYR A 120 -47.12 6.46 -7.11
CA TYR A 120 -47.32 6.08 -8.51
C TYR A 120 -48.26 7.10 -9.17
N ARG A 121 -47.88 7.63 -10.32
CA ARG A 121 -48.73 8.58 -11.07
C ARG A 121 -49.90 7.80 -11.67
N HIS A 122 -51.02 7.75 -10.94
CA HIS A 122 -52.27 7.18 -11.44
C HIS A 122 -52.70 7.92 -12.73
N PRO A 123 -53.22 7.22 -13.75
CA PRO A 123 -53.65 7.84 -15.01
C PRO A 123 -54.57 9.05 -14.83
N SER A 124 -55.37 9.07 -13.76
CA SER A 124 -56.25 10.19 -13.40
C SER A 124 -55.53 11.50 -13.00
N PHE A 125 -54.20 11.48 -12.80
CA PHE A 125 -53.42 12.69 -12.52
C PHE A 125 -52.92 13.41 -13.78
N TYR A 126 -53.10 12.83 -14.96
CA TYR A 126 -52.87 13.55 -16.20
C TYR A 126 -54.09 14.42 -16.50
N ARG A 127 -53.84 15.69 -16.87
CA ARG A 127 -54.87 16.55 -17.40
C ARG A 127 -55.19 16.06 -18.82
N LEU A 128 -56.24 15.26 -18.96
CA LEU A 128 -56.71 14.82 -20.27
C LEU A 128 -57.32 16.04 -20.99
N PRO A 129 -57.09 16.19 -22.31
CA PRO A 129 -57.84 17.15 -23.11
C PRO A 129 -59.35 16.80 -23.08
N ASP A 130 -60.20 17.82 -23.05
CA ASP A 130 -61.68 17.68 -22.95
C ASP A 130 -62.29 16.70 -23.97
N ALA A 131 -61.64 16.51 -25.12
CA ALA A 131 -62.08 15.58 -26.17
C ALA A 131 -62.05 14.09 -25.78
N VAL A 132 -61.40 13.73 -24.66
CA VAL A 132 -61.12 12.33 -24.28
C VAL A 132 -61.61 11.98 -22.86
N ASP A 133 -62.27 12.91 -22.15
CA ASP A 133 -62.65 12.77 -20.73
C ASP A 133 -63.99 12.03 -20.50
N HIS A 134 -64.63 11.51 -21.56
CA HIS A 134 -66.01 10.97 -21.51
C HIS A 134 -66.22 9.62 -22.25
N MET A 135 -65.21 8.77 -22.36
CA MET A 135 -65.37 7.38 -22.87
C MET A 135 -65.55 6.39 -21.71
#